data_AF-A0A160N3X7-F1
#
_entry.id   AF-A0A160N3X7-F1
#
_cell.length_a   1.000
_cell.length_b   1.000
_cell.length_c   1.000
_cell.angle_alpha   90.00
_cell.angle_beta   90.00
_cell.angle_gamma   90.00
#
_symmetry.space_group_name_H-M   'P 1'
#
loop_
_entity.id
_entity.type
_entity.pdbx_description
1 polymer ?
#
loop_
_entity_poly.entity_id
_entity_poly.type
_entity_poly.pdbx_seq_one_letter_code
_entity_poly.pdbx_strand_id
1 'polypeptide(L)'
;MHKNALFRGCTRPPMFLGVPYVPFFLGAGGCMLLAMYTNLFYLLLMPVVIFVMRQMARRDEMIFRLLGLRLQFRTRMRNIRENDGMWVLTPNLYRDPAKTKP
;
A
#
# COMPACT_ATOMS: atom_id res chain seq x y z
N MET A 1 20.44 -21.74 7.00
CA MET A 1 19.32 -21.43 6.08
C MET A 1 19.92 -21.10 4.71
N HIS A 2 19.87 -22.04 3.77
CA HIS A 2 20.48 -21.89 2.44
C HIS A 2 19.75 -20.79 1.65
N LYS A 3 20.42 -19.65 1.44
CA LYS A 3 19.89 -18.52 0.65
C LYS A 3 20.03 -18.83 -0.85
N ASN A 4 19.16 -19.69 -1.37
CA ASN A 4 19.07 -19.91 -2.82
C ASN A 4 18.43 -18.68 -3.46
N ALA A 5 19.20 -17.93 -4.24
CA ALA A 5 18.75 -16.72 -4.94
C ALA A 5 17.54 -16.98 -5.85
N LEU A 6 17.39 -18.21 -6.34
CA LEU A 6 16.25 -18.66 -7.14
C LEU A 6 14.89 -18.44 -6.45
N PHE A 7 14.78 -18.76 -5.15
CA PHE A 7 13.50 -18.59 -4.42
C PHE A 7 13.16 -17.12 -4.15
N ARG A 8 14.15 -16.21 -4.14
CA ARG A 8 13.88 -14.77 -3.99
C ARG A 8 13.21 -14.21 -5.24
N GLY A 9 13.61 -14.70 -6.43
CA GLY A 9 12.98 -14.34 -7.71
C GLY A 9 11.51 -14.74 -7.80
N CYS A 10 11.13 -15.91 -7.25
CA CYS A 10 9.74 -16.41 -7.27
C CYS A 10 8.76 -15.58 -6.42
N THR A 11 9.25 -14.67 -5.56
CA THR A 11 8.42 -13.77 -4.74
C THR A 11 8.42 -12.33 -5.22
N ARG A 12 9.13 -12.03 -6.32
CA ARG A 12 9.16 -10.69 -6.89
C ARG A 12 7.79 -10.34 -7.47
N PRO A 13 7.23 -9.17 -7.12
CA PRO A 13 6.01 -8.71 -7.77
C PRO A 13 6.27 -8.48 -9.27
N PRO A 14 5.24 -8.64 -10.12
CA PRO A 14 5.38 -8.37 -11.55
C PRO A 14 5.76 -6.90 -11.78
N MET A 15 6.94 -6.67 -12.36
CA MET A 15 7.48 -5.35 -12.66
C MET A 15 7.50 -5.12 -14.17
N PHE A 16 6.95 -3.99 -14.61
CA PHE A 16 7.01 -3.52 -15.99
C PHE A 16 7.87 -2.25 -16.03
N LEU A 17 8.93 -2.23 -16.84
CA LEU A 17 9.89 -1.11 -16.92
C LEU A 17 10.49 -0.66 -15.56
N GLY A 18 10.63 -1.59 -14.61
CA GLY A 18 11.16 -1.33 -13.27
C GLY A 18 10.14 -0.69 -12.30
N VAL A 19 8.86 -0.63 -12.67
CA VAL A 19 7.75 -0.21 -11.82
C VAL A 19 6.80 -1.39 -11.62
N PRO A 20 6.30 -1.66 -10.41
CA PRO A 20 5.30 -2.71 -10.22
C PRO A 20 4.00 -2.39 -10.98
N TYR A 21 3.32 -3.41 -11.51
CA TYR A 21 2.15 -3.21 -12.39
C TYR A 21 1.00 -2.43 -11.72
N VAL A 22 0.70 -2.75 -10.46
CA VAL A 22 -0.37 -2.12 -9.66
C VAL A 22 -0.18 -0.60 -9.50
N PRO A 23 0.95 -0.09 -8.99
CA PRO A 23 1.18 1.35 -8.86
C PRO A 23 1.28 2.05 -10.22
N PHE A 24 1.82 1.40 -11.25
CA PHE A 24 1.81 1.95 -12.60
C PHE A 24 0.38 2.23 -13.07
N PHE A 25 -0.53 1.27 -12.96
CA PHE A 25 -1.92 1.43 -13.38
C PHE A 25 -2.66 2.48 -12.52
N LEU A 26 -2.45 2.48 -11.20
CA LEU A 26 -3.04 3.48 -10.31
C LEU A 26 -2.56 4.90 -10.59
N GLY A 27 -1.25 5.09 -10.82
CA GLY A 27 -0.69 6.41 -11.10
C GLY A 27 -1.00 6.90 -12.53
N ALA A 28 -0.77 6.06 -13.54
CA ALA A 28 -1.08 6.36 -14.93
C ALA A 28 -2.59 6.57 -15.13
N GLY A 29 -3.42 5.66 -14.61
CA GLY A 29 -4.87 5.76 -14.67
C GLY A 29 -5.41 6.94 -13.87
N GLY A 30 -4.84 7.22 -12.69
CA GLY A 30 -5.18 8.40 -11.90
C GLY A 30 -4.85 9.72 -12.61
N CYS A 31 -3.66 9.84 -13.18
CA CYS A 31 -3.27 11.00 -13.99
C CYS A 31 -4.15 11.15 -15.24
N MET A 32 -4.47 10.05 -15.92
CA MET A 32 -5.35 10.04 -17.10
C MET A 32 -6.76 10.55 -16.75
N LEU A 33 -7.37 10.00 -15.69
CA LEU A 33 -8.70 10.43 -15.21
C LEU A 33 -8.70 11.90 -14.79
N LEU A 34 -7.67 12.33 -14.08
CA LEU A 34 -7.54 13.72 -13.63
C LEU A 34 -7.34 14.68 -14.81
N ALA A 35 -6.57 14.28 -15.82
CA ALA A 35 -6.39 15.06 -17.04
C ALA A 35 -7.70 15.20 -17.83
N MET A 36 -8.50 14.14 -17.91
CA MET A 36 -9.82 14.19 -18.56
C MET A 36 -10.79 15.12 -17.81
N TYR A 37 -10.74 15.16 -16.48
CA TYR A 37 -11.70 15.93 -15.68
C TYR A 37 -11.31 17.40 -15.46
N THR A 38 -10.03 17.75 -15.57
CA THR A 38 -9.56 19.10 -15.26
C THR A 38 -8.90 19.78 -16.45
N ASN A 39 -7.78 19.24 -16.94
CA ASN A 39 -7.00 19.82 -18.03
C ASN A 39 -6.04 18.80 -18.63
N LEU A 40 -5.91 18.79 -19.96
CA LEU A 40 -5.03 17.85 -20.67
C LEU A 40 -3.54 18.01 -20.29
N PHE A 41 -3.13 19.17 -19.77
CA PHE A 41 -1.77 19.41 -19.30
C PHE A 41 -1.30 18.44 -18.20
N TYR A 42 -2.22 17.84 -17.43
CA TYR A 42 -1.85 16.85 -16.42
C TYR A 42 -1.24 15.56 -16.99
N LEU A 43 -1.39 15.30 -18.30
CA LEU A 43 -0.65 14.23 -18.97
C LEU A 43 0.87 14.45 -18.94
N LEU A 44 1.34 15.70 -18.93
CA LEU A 44 2.77 16.03 -18.85
C LEU A 44 3.37 15.68 -17.47
N LEU A 45 2.51 15.58 -16.45
CA LEU A 45 2.86 15.17 -15.09
C LEU A 45 3.00 13.63 -14.95
N MET A 46 2.43 12.87 -15.88
CA MET A 46 2.48 11.41 -15.93
C MET A 46 3.92 10.83 -15.90
N PRO A 47 4.89 11.27 -16.74
CA PRO A 47 6.26 10.75 -16.68
C PRO A 47 6.96 11.08 -15.36
N VAL A 48 6.67 12.23 -14.75
CA VAL A 48 7.23 12.63 -13.45
C VAL A 48 6.76 11.67 -12.35
N VAL A 49 5.46 11.36 -12.34
CA VAL A 49 4.85 10.42 -11.39
C VAL A 49 5.40 9.01 -11.56
N ILE A 50 5.53 8.54 -12.80
CA ILE A 50 6.14 7.23 -13.10
C ILE A 50 7.61 7.19 -12.65
N PHE A 51 8.37 8.27 -12.85
CA PHE A 51 9.76 8.35 -12.41
C PHE A 51 9.90 8.26 -10.89
N VAL A 52 9.06 8.97 -10.14
CA VAL A 52 9.03 8.91 -8.68
C VAL A 52 8.69 7.50 -8.19
N MET A 53 7.68 6.87 -8.78
CA MET A 53 7.33 5.47 -8.46
C MET A 53 8.46 4.50 -8.79
N ARG A 54 9.19 4.73 -9.89
CA ARG A 54 10.36 3.93 -10.28
C ARG A 54 11.51 4.07 -9.27
N GLN A 55 11.73 5.26 -8.73
CA GLN A 55 12.74 5.48 -7.69
C GLN A 55 12.38 4.77 -6.39
N MET A 56 11.10 4.77 -5.99
CA MET A 56 10.63 4.02 -4.83
C MET A 56 10.79 2.51 -5.03
N ALA A 57 10.39 1.99 -6.20
CA ALA A 57 10.52 0.57 -6.53
C ALA A 57 11.98 0.08 -6.57
N ARG A 58 12.92 0.95 -6.96
CA ARG A 58 14.35 0.64 -6.97
C ARG A 58 14.93 0.49 -5.55
N ARG A 59 14.34 1.15 -4.56
CA ARG A 59 14.77 1.06 -3.15
C ARG A 59 14.20 -0.19 -2.48
N ASP A 60 12.92 -0.48 -2.70
CA ASP A 60 12.24 -1.64 -2.13
C ASP A 60 11.19 -2.20 -3.09
N GLU A 61 11.46 -3.37 -3.64
CA GLU A 61 10.58 -4.06 -4.61
C GLU A 61 9.20 -4.39 -4.00
N MET A 62 9.12 -4.61 -2.69
CA MET A 62 7.88 -4.97 -1.98
C MET A 62 7.19 -3.80 -1.28
N ILE A 63 7.67 -2.56 -1.40
CA ILE A 63 7.15 -1.43 -0.62
C ILE A 63 5.67 -1.15 -0.89
N PHE A 64 5.23 -1.31 -2.14
CA PHE A 64 3.84 -1.10 -2.53
C PHE A 64 2.89 -2.13 -1.92
N ARG A 65 3.37 -3.38 -1.76
CA ARG A 65 2.60 -4.43 -1.09
C ARG A 65 2.46 -4.13 0.39
N LEU A 66 3.52 -3.62 1.03
CA LEU A 66 3.48 -3.17 2.42
C LEU A 66 2.57 -1.94 2.61
N LEU A 67 2.63 -0.97 1.69
CA LEU A 67 1.74 0.20 1.68
C LEU A 67 0.27 -0.20 1.53
N GLY A 68 -0.02 -1.12 0.60
CA GLY A 68 -1.37 -1.67 0.42
C GLY A 68 -1.87 -2.40 1.66
N LEU A 69 -1.02 -3.22 2.29
CA LEU A 69 -1.35 -3.92 3.53
C LEU A 69 -1.61 -2.93 4.68
N ARG A 70 -0.79 -1.88 4.81
CA ARG A 70 -0.99 -0.81 5.79
C ARG A 70 -2.31 -0.07 5.57
N LEU A 71 -2.68 0.19 4.32
CA LEU A 71 -3.95 0.82 3.99
C LEU A 71 -5.13 -0.10 4.34
N GLN A 72 -5.03 -1.39 4.01
CA GLN A 72 -6.06 -2.39 4.33
C GLN A 72 -6.25 -2.54 5.84
N PHE A 73 -5.17 -2.58 6.62
CA PHE A 73 -5.28 -2.58 8.07
C PHE A 73 -5.88 -1.28 8.59
N ARG A 74 -5.51 -0.12 8.03
CA ARG A 74 -6.10 1.16 8.44
C ARG A 74 -7.60 1.24 8.18
N THR A 75 -8.10 0.68 7.08
CA THR A 75 -9.54 0.66 6.79
C THR A 75 -10.30 -0.38 7.60
N ARG A 76 -9.67 -1.54 7.86
CA ARG A 76 -10.29 -2.65 8.62
C ARG A 76 -10.27 -2.42 10.13
N MET A 77 -9.25 -1.74 10.65
CA MET A 77 -9.13 -1.35 12.06
C MET A 77 -9.92 -0.07 12.37
N ARG A 78 -11.22 -0.03 12.00
CA ARG A 78 -12.09 1.10 12.38
C ARG A 78 -12.61 0.99 13.82
N ASN A 79 -12.36 -0.14 14.48
CA ASN A 79 -12.73 -0.44 15.87
C ASN A 79 -11.78 0.18 16.91
N ILE A 80 -10.84 1.04 16.50
CA ILE A 80 -9.92 1.76 17.40
C ILE A 80 -10.69 2.62 18.42
N ARG A 81 -11.85 3.17 18.02
CA ARG A 81 -12.72 3.95 18.90
C ARG A 81 -13.40 3.11 19.98
N GLU A 82 -13.60 1.82 19.73
CA GLU A 82 -14.26 0.89 20.66
C GLU A 82 -13.26 0.21 21.61
N ASN A 83 -11.98 0.15 21.23
CA ASN A 83 -10.93 -0.56 21.99
C ASN A 83 -9.88 0.39 22.59
N ASP A 84 -10.29 1.60 22.97
CA ASP A 84 -9.47 2.58 23.71
C ASP A 84 -8.10 2.86 23.04
N GLY A 85 -8.09 2.97 21.71
CA GLY A 85 -6.88 3.24 20.93
C GLY A 85 -6.09 2.00 20.50
N MET A 86 -6.45 0.79 20.95
CA MET A 86 -5.72 -0.44 20.64
C MET A 86 -6.17 -1.06 19.31
N TRP A 87 -5.20 -1.55 18.54
CA TRP A 87 -5.43 -2.25 17.28
C TRP A 87 -5.74 -3.72 17.57
N VAL A 88 -7.04 -4.06 17.64
CA VAL A 88 -7.51 -5.38 18.02
C VAL A 88 -8.24 -6.03 16.83
N LEU A 89 -7.68 -7.12 16.29
CA LEU A 89 -8.28 -7.91 15.20
C LEU A 89 -9.24 -9.00 15.70
N THR A 90 -9.04 -9.46 16.93
CA THR A 90 -9.77 -10.59 17.51
C THR A 90 -10.54 -10.08 18.72
N PRO A 91 -11.86 -10.33 18.83
CA PRO A 91 -12.62 -9.88 19.98
C PRO A 91 -12.04 -10.49 21.26
N ASN A 92 -11.46 -9.66 22.12
CA ASN A 92 -10.93 -10.10 23.41
C ASN A 92 -12.08 -10.16 24.42
N LEU A 93 -12.90 -11.21 24.34
CA LEU A 93 -14.06 -11.41 25.23
C LEU A 93 -13.66 -11.55 26.71
N TYR A 94 -12.40 -11.87 27.00
CA TYR A 94 -11.94 -12.11 28.36
C TYR A 94 -11.57 -10.84 29.13
N ARG A 95 -11.11 -9.79 28.44
CA ARG A 95 -10.65 -8.55 29.06
C ARG A 95 -11.59 -7.42 28.68
N ASP A 96 -12.68 -7.31 29.43
CA ASP A 96 -13.69 -6.27 29.23
C ASP A 96 -13.17 -4.94 29.84
N PRO A 97 -12.77 -3.95 29.03
CA PRO A 97 -12.19 -2.71 29.55
C PRO A 97 -13.18 -1.92 30.41
N ALA A 98 -14.49 -2.13 30.21
CA ALA A 98 -15.56 -1.55 31.01
C ALA A 98 -15.56 -2.02 32.48
N LYS A 99 -15.04 -3.22 32.76
CA LYS A 99 -14.93 -3.76 34.14
C LYS A 99 -13.68 -3.30 34.90
N THR A 100 -12.78 -2.56 34.25
CA THR A 100 -11.48 -2.17 34.83
C THR A 100 -11.40 -0.69 35.18
N LYS A 101 -12.55 0.00 35.33
CA LYS A 101 -12.59 1.34 35.92
C LYS A 101 -12.74 1.25 37.45
N PRO A 102 -11.90 1.95 38.23
CA PRO A 102 -12.03 2.03 39.68
C PRO A 102 -13.29 2.78 40.10
#